data_AF-A0A925H0K8-F1
#
_entry.id   AF-A0A925H0K8-F1
#
_cell.length_a   1.000
_cell.length_b   1.000
_cell.length_c   1.000
_cell.angle_alpha   90.00
_cell.angle_beta   90.00
_cell.angle_gamma   90.00
#
_symmetry.space_group_name_H-M   'P 1'
#
loop_
_entity.id
_entity.type
_entity.pdbx_description
1 polymer ?
#
loop_
_entity_poly.entity_id
_entity_poly.type
_entity_poly.pdbx_seq_one_letter_code
_entity_poly.pdbx_strand_id
1 'polypeptide(L)'
;MNEWEWQLLEEKTTVDSVTVSGAEIRTGMRVRLRPRAGGDIFDIALAGQVAIIESIEQDYEGKIHFAVVLDDDPGRDMGMLRQPGHRFFFAPEEVEPLAQDAAAGEGR
;
A
#
# COMPACT_ATOMS: atom_id res chain seq x y z
N MET A 1 -1.35 9.98 -29.57
CA MET A 1 -1.02 9.45 -28.23
C MET A 1 -0.86 10.66 -27.36
N ASN A 2 -1.93 10.97 -26.66
CA ASN A 2 -2.20 12.28 -26.12
C ASN A 2 -2.04 12.15 -24.61
N GLU A 3 -1.36 13.11 -24.02
CA GLU A 3 -1.30 13.41 -22.59
C GLU A 3 -2.66 13.38 -21.86
N TRP A 4 -3.78 13.45 -22.60
CA TRP A 4 -5.16 13.35 -22.10
C TRP A 4 -5.70 11.93 -21.92
N GLU A 5 -5.13 10.92 -22.61
CA GLU A 5 -5.55 9.51 -22.44
C GLU A 5 -5.00 8.90 -21.14
N TRP A 6 -3.93 9.47 -20.59
CA TRP A 6 -3.36 9.05 -19.31
C TRP A 6 -4.23 9.45 -18.11
N GLN A 7 -4.88 10.62 -18.17
CA GLN A 7 -5.75 11.09 -17.07
C GLN A 7 -7.07 10.29 -16.96
N LEU A 8 -7.51 9.64 -18.04
CA LEU A 8 -8.75 8.85 -18.06
C LEU A 8 -8.58 7.45 -17.44
N LEU A 9 -7.34 6.98 -17.29
CA LEU A 9 -7.00 5.72 -16.60
C LEU A 9 -6.95 5.88 -15.07
N GLU A 10 -6.87 7.13 -14.59
CA GLU A 10 -6.82 7.48 -13.15
C GLU A 10 -8.19 7.49 -12.48
N GLU A 11 -9.28 7.24 -13.22
CA GLU A 11 -10.61 6.99 -12.66
C GLU A 11 -10.75 5.54 -12.14
N LYS A 12 -9.63 4.95 -11.69
CA LYS A 12 -9.59 3.61 -11.09
C LYS A 12 -10.24 3.70 -9.71
N THR A 13 -11.45 3.14 -9.63
CA THR A 13 -12.20 2.75 -8.43
C THR A 13 -11.37 2.87 -7.16
N THR A 14 -11.55 3.97 -6.43
CA THR A 14 -10.90 4.17 -5.13
C THR A 14 -11.45 3.14 -4.17
N VAL A 15 -10.66 2.12 -3.85
CA VAL A 15 -10.99 1.17 -2.80
C VAL A 15 -10.71 1.86 -1.46
N ASP A 16 -11.76 2.10 -0.68
CA ASP A 16 -11.64 2.83 0.59
C ASP A 16 -10.98 1.97 1.69
N SER A 17 -11.28 0.67 1.68
CA SER A 17 -10.78 -0.28 2.67
C SER A 17 -10.75 -1.72 2.15
N VAL A 18 -9.86 -2.54 2.74
CA VAL A 18 -9.68 -3.95 2.40
C VAL A 18 -9.47 -4.75 3.68
N THR A 19 -10.23 -5.83 3.88
CA THR A 19 -10.02 -6.73 5.02
C THR A 19 -8.84 -7.67 4.76
N VAL A 20 -7.83 -7.60 5.62
CA VAL A 20 -6.64 -8.47 5.58
C VAL A 20 -6.48 -9.14 6.93
N SER A 21 -6.38 -10.48 6.93
CA SER A 21 -6.23 -11.28 8.16
C SER A 21 -7.25 -10.95 9.26
N GLY A 22 -8.46 -10.53 8.87
CA GLY A 22 -9.55 -10.14 9.78
C GLY A 22 -9.50 -8.69 10.28
N ALA A 23 -8.51 -7.88 9.89
CA ALA A 23 -8.47 -6.45 10.17
C ALA A 23 -8.81 -5.64 8.92
N GLU A 24 -9.56 -4.56 9.09
CA GLU A 24 -9.81 -3.61 8.00
C GLU A 24 -8.61 -2.69 7.83
N ILE A 25 -8.01 -2.70 6.64
CA ILE A 25 -6.90 -1.83 6.27
C ILE A 25 -7.43 -0.69 5.40
N ARG A 26 -7.04 0.53 5.75
CA ARG A 26 -7.42 1.79 5.08
C ARG A 26 -6.17 2.58 4.69
N THR A 27 -6.35 3.56 3.82
CA THR A 27 -5.32 4.56 3.54
C THR A 27 -4.93 5.30 4.83
N GLY A 28 -3.63 5.57 4.99
CA GLY A 28 -3.04 6.15 6.19
C GLY A 28 -2.72 5.17 7.33
N MET A 29 -3.21 3.93 7.28
CA MET A 29 -2.89 2.93 8.30
C MET A 29 -1.46 2.41 8.15
N ARG A 30 -0.88 1.99 9.28
CA ARG A 30 0.44 1.36 9.32
C ARG A 30 0.32 -0.15 9.22
N VAL A 31 1.14 -0.72 8.36
CA VAL A 31 1.22 -2.17 8.12
C VAL A 31 2.67 -2.62 8.21
N ARG A 32 2.85 -3.89 8.54
CA ARG A 32 4.14 -4.55 8.47
C ARG A 32 4.24 -5.29 7.14
N LEU A 33 5.35 -5.10 6.44
CA LEU A 33 5.60 -5.77 5.18
C LEU A 33 6.10 -7.19 5.45
N ARG A 34 5.46 -8.17 4.81
CA ARG A 34 5.80 -9.59 4.89
C ARG A 34 5.78 -10.21 3.48
N PRO A 35 6.69 -9.80 2.59
CA PRO A 35 6.79 -10.36 1.26
C PRO A 35 7.02 -11.88 1.31
N ARG A 36 6.50 -12.59 0.30
CA ARG A 36 6.62 -14.05 0.22
C ARG A 36 8.06 -14.46 -0.10
N ALA A 37 8.42 -15.68 0.30
CA ALA A 37 9.72 -16.26 -0.03
C ALA A 37 9.85 -16.40 -1.56
N GLY A 38 10.86 -15.74 -2.13
CA GLY A 38 11.09 -15.69 -3.59
C GLY A 38 10.88 -14.30 -4.22
N GLY A 39 10.59 -13.28 -3.42
CA GLY A 39 10.57 -11.89 -3.88
C GLY A 39 11.95 -11.35 -4.31
N ASP A 40 11.94 -10.17 -4.93
CA ASP A 40 13.12 -9.48 -5.45
C ASP A 40 14.04 -8.97 -4.32
N ILE A 41 15.20 -8.39 -4.66
CA ILE A 41 16.15 -7.84 -3.68
C ILE A 41 15.47 -6.80 -2.76
N PHE A 42 14.52 -6.04 -3.29
CA PHE A 42 13.73 -5.08 -2.51
C PHE A 42 12.81 -5.77 -1.51
N ASP A 43 12.15 -6.87 -1.85
CA ASP A 43 11.31 -7.61 -0.92
C ASP A 43 12.11 -8.09 0.29
N ILE A 44 13.32 -8.60 0.06
CA ILE A 44 14.22 -9.03 1.13
C ILE A 44 14.62 -7.84 2.01
N ALA A 45 14.90 -6.69 1.41
CA ALA A 45 15.30 -5.49 2.14
C ALA A 45 14.15 -4.87 2.95
N LEU A 46 12.92 -4.97 2.44
CA LEU A 46 11.71 -4.40 3.05
C LEU A 46 11.01 -5.38 4.01
N ALA A 47 11.40 -6.65 4.01
CA ALA A 47 10.83 -7.66 4.89
C ALA A 47 10.88 -7.24 6.36
N GLY A 48 9.71 -7.19 6.99
CA GLY A 48 9.55 -6.85 8.40
C GLY A 48 9.58 -5.35 8.70
N GLN A 49 9.75 -4.47 7.71
CA GLN A 49 9.65 -3.02 7.86
C GLN A 49 8.19 -2.58 8.08
N VAL A 50 8.03 -1.40 8.68
CA VAL A 50 6.73 -0.74 8.83
C VAL A 50 6.55 0.24 7.69
N ALA A 51 5.40 0.16 7.04
CA ALA A 51 5.00 1.05 5.96
C ALA A 51 3.61 1.61 6.23
N ILE A 52 3.30 2.74 5.59
CA ILE A 52 2.00 3.39 5.62
C ILE A 52 1.32 3.17 4.28
N ILE A 53 0.04 2.79 4.30
CA ILE A 53 -0.77 2.70 3.09
C ILE A 53 -0.99 4.12 2.54
N GLU A 54 -0.41 4.43 1.39
CA GLU A 54 -0.67 5.70 0.68
C GLU A 54 -1.98 5.60 -0.09
N SER A 55 -2.14 4.53 -0.86
CA SER A 55 -3.30 4.30 -1.72
C SER A 55 -3.59 2.80 -1.84
N ILE A 56 -4.86 2.47 -2.11
CA ILE A 56 -5.30 1.11 -2.41
C ILE A 56 -5.71 1.08 -3.88
N GLU A 57 -4.99 0.31 -4.68
CA GLU A 57 -5.18 0.25 -6.12
C GLU A 57 -5.73 -1.11 -6.54
N GLN A 58 -6.62 -1.13 -7.53
CA GLN A 58 -7.13 -2.35 -8.13
C GLN A 58 -6.65 -2.46 -9.58
N ASP A 59 -6.07 -3.58 -9.97
CA ASP A 59 -5.63 -3.84 -11.35
C ASP A 59 -6.76 -4.26 -12.27
N TYR A 60 -6.48 -4.30 -13.58
CA TYR A 60 -7.46 -4.67 -14.61
C TYR A 60 -8.02 -6.09 -14.42
N GLU A 61 -7.29 -6.95 -13.72
CA GLU A 61 -7.73 -8.30 -13.33
C GLU A 61 -8.59 -8.32 -12.05
N GLY A 62 -8.84 -7.17 -11.42
CA GLY A 62 -9.57 -7.05 -10.16
C GLY A 62 -8.75 -7.34 -8.90
N LYS A 63 -7.44 -7.59 -9.04
CA LYS A 63 -6.51 -7.80 -7.92
C LYS A 63 -6.22 -6.48 -7.21
N ILE A 64 -6.20 -6.52 -5.89
CA ILE A 64 -5.88 -5.36 -5.05
C ILE A 64 -4.36 -5.33 -4.82
N HIS A 65 -3.79 -4.13 -4.85
CA HIS A 65 -2.42 -3.84 -4.46
C HIS A 65 -2.40 -2.63 -3.54
N PHE A 66 -1.62 -2.74 -2.47
CA PHE A 66 -1.38 -1.65 -1.56
C PHE A 66 -0.15 -0.86 -2.03
N ALA A 67 -0.36 0.41 -2.37
CA ALA A 67 0.73 1.36 -2.54
C ALA A 67 1.16 1.85 -1.16
N VAL A 68 2.39 1.56 -0.78
CA VAL A 68 2.92 1.87 0.56
C VAL A 68 4.18 2.72 0.50
N VAL A 69 4.38 3.52 1.54
CA VAL A 69 5.59 4.31 1.79
C VAL A 69 6.18 3.85 3.12
N LEU A 70 7.50 3.61 3.20
CA LEU A 70 8.11 3.18 4.46
C LEU A 70 8.02 4.30 5.49
N ASP A 71 7.74 3.93 6.75
CA ASP A 71 7.60 4.93 7.83
C ASP A 71 8.92 5.69 8.06
N ASP A 72 10.06 5.02 7.85
CA ASP A 72 11.43 5.52 8.00
C ASP A 72 12.04 6.03 6.68
N ASP A 73 11.28 6.13 5.57
CA ASP A 73 11.84 6.60 4.30
C ASP A 73 12.24 8.09 4.40
N PRO A 74 13.52 8.46 4.17
CA PRO A 74 13.93 9.86 4.19
C PRO A 74 13.30 10.66 3.03
N GLY A 75 12.77 9.98 2.01
CA GLY A 75 11.98 10.54 0.92
C GLY A 75 10.47 10.33 1.10
N ARG A 76 9.98 10.06 2.31
CA ARG A 76 8.55 9.84 2.60
C ARG A 76 7.67 10.96 2.04
N ASP A 77 8.09 12.22 2.14
CA ASP A 77 7.40 13.36 1.53
C ASP A 77 7.32 13.22 0.00
N MET A 78 8.37 12.74 -0.67
CA MET A 78 8.37 12.47 -2.11
C MET A 78 7.46 11.29 -2.48
N GLY A 79 7.42 10.26 -1.64
CA GLY A 79 6.47 9.14 -1.77
C GLY A 79 5.03 9.59 -1.66
N MET A 80 4.69 10.47 -0.70
CA MET A 80 3.36 11.07 -0.59
C MET A 80 3.01 12.00 -1.75
N LEU A 81 4.00 12.66 -2.35
CA LEU A 81 3.87 13.44 -3.58
C LEU A 81 3.77 12.56 -4.84
N ARG A 82 3.68 11.23 -4.70
CA ARG A 82 3.60 10.23 -5.77
C ARG A 82 4.81 10.25 -6.72
N GLN A 83 5.97 10.73 -6.28
CA GLN A 83 7.17 10.68 -7.09
C GLN A 83 7.66 9.23 -7.26
N PRO A 84 8.18 8.86 -8.44
CA PRO A 84 8.69 7.53 -8.69
C PRO A 84 9.88 7.20 -7.77
N GLY A 85 9.94 5.96 -7.29
CA GLY A 85 11.06 5.44 -6.48
C GLY A 85 10.82 5.35 -4.97
N HIS A 86 9.72 5.93 -4.46
CA HIS A 86 9.42 5.97 -3.01
C HIS A 86 8.09 5.31 -2.64
N ARG A 87 7.41 4.68 -3.61
CA ARG A 87 6.19 3.89 -3.40
C ARG A 87 6.46 2.46 -3.81
N PHE A 88 6.09 1.53 -2.94
CA PHE A 88 6.20 0.10 -3.16
C PHE A 88 4.80 -0.50 -3.21
N PHE A 89 4.63 -1.56 -4.00
CA PHE A 89 3.35 -2.21 -4.20
C PHE A 89 3.41 -3.61 -3.62
N PHE A 90 2.49 -3.91 -2.69
CA PHE A 90 2.40 -5.23 -2.06
C PHE A 90 0.99 -5.79 -2.20
N ALA A 91 0.88 -7.11 -2.35
CA ALA A 91 -0.43 -7.75 -2.32
C ALA A 91 -1.00 -7.77 -0.89
N PRO A 92 -2.33 -7.87 -0.72
CA PRO A 92 -2.95 -7.93 0.61
C PRO A 92 -2.47 -9.08 1.48
N GLU A 93 -2.07 -10.18 0.86
CA GLU A 93 -1.50 -11.35 1.54
C GLU A 93 -0.05 -11.14 2.03
N GLU A 94 0.62 -10.08 1.56
CA GLU A 94 2.02 -9.75 1.86
C GLU A 94 2.14 -8.61 2.88
N VAL A 95 1.03 -8.15 3.42
CA VAL A 95 0.99 -7.13 4.46
C VAL A 95 0.30 -7.68 5.70
N GLU A 96 0.83 -7.33 6.86
CA GLU A 96 0.23 -7.65 8.14
C GLU A 96 -0.22 -6.34 8.82
N PRO A 97 -1.50 -6.22 9.22
CA PRO A 97 -1.99 -5.06 9.93
C PRO A 97 -1.28 -4.93 11.27
N LEU A 98 -0.82 -3.73 11.63
CA LEU A 98 -0.26 -3.49 12.96
C LEU A 98 -1.38 -3.30 13.97
N ALA A 99 -1.34 -4.07 15.07
CA ALA A 99 -2.36 -4.07 16.12
C ALA A 99 -2.60 -2.68 16.75
N GLN A 100 -1.63 -1.77 16.66
CA GLN A 100 -1.75 -0.40 17.16
C GLN A 100 -2.83 0.42 16.42
N ASP A 101 -3.18 0.04 15.20
CA ASP A 101 -4.21 0.67 14.37
C ASP A 101 -5.48 -0.19 14.26
N ALA A 102 -5.37 -1.52 14.42
CA ALA A 102 -6.52 -2.43 14.45
C ALA A 102 -7.49 -2.16 15.62
N ALA A 103 -7.00 -1.59 16.74
CA ALA A 103 -7.81 -1.20 17.88
C ALA A 103 -8.55 0.14 17.70
N ALA A 104 -8.20 0.94 16.67
CA ALA A 104 -8.85 2.23 16.41
C ALA A 104 -10.15 2.11 15.61
N GLY A 105 -10.48 0.91 15.10
CA GLY A 105 -11.72 0.63 14.36
C GLY A 105 -12.95 0.32 15.21
N GLU A 106 -12.79 0.01 16.50
CA GLU A 106 -13.91 -0.11 17.47
C GLU A 106 -14.08 1.20 18.23
N GLY A 107 -14.56 2.24 17.56
CA GLY A 107 -14.65 3.54 18.22
C GLY A 107 -15.28 4.67 17.42
N ARG A 108 -16.38 4.43 16.72
CA ARG A 108 -17.37 5.51 16.48
C ARG A 108 -18.73 5.00 16.03
#